data_AF-A0A6P0YC56-F1
#
_entry.id   AF-A0A6P0YC56-F1
#
_cell.length_a   1.000
_cell.length_b   1.000
_cell.length_c   1.000
_cell.angle_alpha   90.00
_cell.angle_beta   90.00
_cell.angle_gamma   90.00
#
_symmetry.space_group_name_H-M   'P 1'
#
loop_
_entity.id
_entity.type
_entity.pdbx_description
1 polymer ?
#
loop_
_entity_poly.entity_id
_entity_poly.type
_entity_poly.pdbx_seq_one_letter_code
_entity_poly.pdbx_strand_id
1 'polypeptide(L)'
;VDVLANDTGESLNIIVVDNLTTAGNNATINNNQIIYTPSPGFSGTDTFTYEISDGNNNTPNSSATVNVTVDSLPSGSISGIIFNDTNQNGFLEPGETALSGVTVFIDTNQNGIPDPNEQTTLTNQSGLYTLSNLLPNTYTIRTITPQPDATLTTQEFSVTLSSGENLNNTNFGYSIANPGTLQFSNPTFSVTENEPTAAVTVIRTGGNDGVVSANINLSNGTASQGIDYGNPVPETIFFADDQTQQTINIPIINDSSVENTETVNLSLSNVTGGATVGQPATLEIIDDEIISPPPQPFTTRVLGFDGEFNNFDFVRSAQVNPPQGPANLLFSGNTVALVSRNQGGQGRFDGTPNNDTVIAYDIPSRELGFELDAIVIDLGEVIDRIGEIEFGNFSFDYASPNRSHNVRFFNENRQDIGQGATLSPTIPVPGQQNNFSNFSRQGIPIPENTQFIAIGSESTEIGIDNLQLTLQPKIDI
;
A
#
# COMPACT_ATOMS: atom_id res chain seq x y z
N VAL A 1 -40.69 66.38 -42.79
CA VAL A 1 -41.63 67.00 -41.83
C VAL A 1 -42.54 67.93 -42.63
N ASP A 2 -43.87 67.74 -42.55
CA ASP A 2 -44.81 68.69 -43.16
C ASP A 2 -45.02 69.86 -42.19
N VAL A 3 -44.26 70.92 -42.40
CA VAL A 3 -44.25 72.07 -41.51
C VAL A 3 -45.37 73.07 -41.82
N LEU A 4 -45.98 72.99 -43.00
CA LEU A 4 -47.03 73.92 -43.42
C LEU A 4 -48.43 73.54 -42.89
N ALA A 5 -48.57 72.33 -42.33
CA ALA A 5 -49.85 71.79 -41.91
C ALA A 5 -50.59 72.64 -40.85
N ASN A 6 -49.85 73.42 -40.05
CA ASN A 6 -50.37 74.34 -39.04
C ASN A 6 -50.17 75.82 -39.40
N ASP A 7 -49.70 76.13 -40.61
CA ASP A 7 -49.60 77.48 -41.13
C ASP A 7 -50.90 77.91 -41.82
N THR A 8 -51.17 79.22 -41.84
CA THR A 8 -52.37 79.78 -42.50
C THR A 8 -51.97 80.81 -43.54
N GLY A 9 -52.52 80.69 -44.75
CA GLY A 9 -52.23 81.59 -45.87
C GLY A 9 -52.60 80.96 -47.21
N GLU A 10 -52.61 81.78 -48.26
CA GLU A 10 -52.82 81.31 -49.63
C GLU A 10 -51.45 81.04 -50.29
N SER A 11 -51.32 79.90 -50.98
CA SER A 11 -50.12 79.59 -51.80
C SER A 11 -48.76 79.67 -51.06
N LEU A 12 -48.70 79.15 -49.82
CA LEU A 12 -47.49 79.19 -49.00
C LEU A 12 -46.34 78.34 -49.58
N ASN A 13 -45.16 78.96 -49.68
CA ASN A 13 -43.93 78.30 -50.09
C ASN A 13 -42.84 78.46 -49.03
N ILE A 14 -42.11 77.39 -48.74
CA ILE A 14 -40.92 77.40 -47.88
C ILE A 14 -39.75 77.94 -48.71
N ILE A 15 -39.20 79.07 -48.27
CA ILE A 15 -38.16 79.80 -49.01
C ILE A 15 -36.78 79.70 -48.35
N VAL A 16 -36.72 79.49 -47.03
CA VAL A 16 -35.48 79.36 -46.26
C VAL A 16 -35.66 78.32 -45.17
N VAL A 17 -34.59 77.56 -44.90
CA VAL A 17 -34.45 76.70 -43.73
C VAL A 17 -33.02 76.84 -43.20
N ASP A 18 -32.85 76.83 -41.88
CA ASP A 18 -31.52 76.69 -41.29
C ASP A 18 -30.93 75.33 -41.65
N ASN A 19 -29.90 75.33 -42.50
CA ASN A 19 -29.33 74.09 -43.04
C ASN A 19 -28.56 73.28 -41.99
N LEU A 20 -28.11 73.93 -40.92
CA LEU A 20 -27.51 73.32 -39.75
C LEU A 20 -28.39 73.62 -38.55
N THR A 21 -28.97 72.59 -37.97
CA THR A 21 -29.85 72.69 -36.81
C THR A 21 -29.06 73.01 -35.53
N THR A 22 -29.76 73.28 -34.42
CA THR A 22 -29.11 73.56 -33.14
C THR A 22 -28.27 72.39 -32.61
N ALA A 23 -28.64 71.15 -32.91
CA ALA A 23 -27.85 69.96 -32.58
C ALA A 23 -26.83 69.57 -33.67
N GLY A 24 -26.67 70.38 -34.72
CA GLY A 24 -25.69 70.16 -35.78
C GLY A 24 -26.09 69.12 -36.83
N ASN A 25 -27.39 68.79 -36.93
CA ASN A 25 -27.94 67.94 -37.98
C ASN A 25 -28.31 68.75 -39.22
N ASN A 26 -28.75 68.07 -40.29
CA ASN A 26 -29.03 68.72 -41.57
C ASN A 26 -30.55 68.85 -41.82
N ALA A 27 -30.99 70.03 -42.23
CA ALA A 27 -32.34 70.29 -42.72
C ALA A 27 -32.29 70.93 -44.11
N THR A 28 -33.06 70.41 -45.06
CA THR A 28 -33.08 70.91 -46.45
C THR A 28 -34.50 71.03 -46.98
N ILE A 29 -34.71 71.96 -47.92
CA ILE A 29 -35.98 72.11 -48.62
C ILE A 29 -35.98 71.23 -49.86
N ASN A 30 -37.02 70.41 -50.04
CA ASN A 30 -37.25 69.63 -51.24
C ASN A 30 -38.75 69.61 -51.55
N ASN A 31 -39.14 70.06 -52.75
CA ASN A 31 -40.54 70.10 -53.20
C ASN A 31 -41.52 70.70 -52.17
N ASN A 32 -41.17 71.87 -51.63
CA ASN A 32 -41.96 72.57 -50.61
C ASN A 32 -42.18 71.82 -49.29
N GLN A 33 -41.30 70.86 -48.98
CA GLN A 33 -41.24 70.16 -47.70
C GLN A 33 -39.84 70.27 -47.10
N ILE A 34 -39.75 70.10 -45.78
CA ILE A 34 -38.45 70.02 -45.10
C ILE A 34 -38.06 68.57 -44.90
N ILE A 35 -36.91 68.19 -45.44
CA ILE A 35 -36.24 66.92 -45.17
C ILE A 35 -35.21 67.16 -44.05
N TYR A 36 -35.48 66.58 -42.89
CA TYR A 36 -34.56 66.53 -41.76
C TYR A 36 -33.80 65.21 -41.80
N THR A 37 -32.46 65.26 -41.74
CA THR A 37 -31.58 64.08 -41.73
C THR A 37 -30.67 64.16 -40.51
N PRO A 38 -30.93 63.36 -39.46
CA PRO A 38 -30.05 63.31 -38.30
C PRO A 38 -28.70 62.69 -38.66
N SER A 39 -27.63 63.13 -37.99
CA SER A 39 -26.32 62.50 -38.09
C SER A 39 -26.40 61.05 -37.58
N PRO A 40 -25.62 60.10 -38.13
CA PRO A 40 -25.59 58.73 -37.65
C PRO A 40 -25.38 58.66 -36.14
N GLY A 41 -26.26 57.95 -35.42
CA GLY A 41 -26.20 57.79 -33.96
C GLY A 41 -26.83 58.93 -33.16
N PHE A 42 -27.34 59.99 -33.79
CA PHE A 42 -28.04 61.05 -33.08
C PHE A 42 -29.40 60.56 -32.53
N SER A 43 -29.62 60.81 -31.24
CA SER A 43 -30.93 60.70 -30.60
C SER A 43 -31.11 61.86 -29.62
N GLY A 44 -32.33 62.31 -29.43
CA GLY A 44 -32.68 63.46 -28.62
C GLY A 44 -33.46 64.51 -29.40
N THR A 45 -33.66 65.67 -28.77
CA THR A 45 -34.37 66.79 -29.36
C THR A 45 -33.44 67.68 -30.17
N ASP A 46 -33.94 68.20 -31.28
CA ASP A 46 -33.25 69.15 -32.15
C ASP A 46 -34.23 70.24 -32.61
N THR A 47 -33.70 71.42 -32.92
CA THR A 47 -34.50 72.56 -33.34
C THR A 47 -33.89 73.30 -34.52
N PHE A 48 -34.74 73.80 -35.41
CA PHE A 48 -34.34 74.66 -36.53
C PHE A 48 -35.48 75.59 -36.91
N THR A 49 -35.18 76.68 -37.63
CA THR A 49 -36.20 77.61 -38.13
C THR A 49 -36.40 77.49 -39.64
N TYR A 50 -37.59 77.84 -40.11
CA TYR A 50 -37.91 77.98 -41.52
C TYR A 50 -38.70 79.26 -41.78
N GLU A 51 -38.63 79.73 -43.02
CA GLU A 51 -39.31 80.94 -43.49
C GLU A 51 -40.25 80.60 -44.65
N ILE A 52 -41.46 81.16 -44.61
CA ILE A 52 -42.50 80.99 -45.64
C ILE A 52 -42.88 82.32 -46.30
N SER A 53 -43.28 82.23 -47.57
CA SER A 53 -43.79 83.34 -48.36
C SER A 53 -45.05 82.93 -49.14
N ASP A 54 -46.01 83.84 -49.29
CA ASP A 54 -47.19 83.68 -50.16
C ASP A 54 -46.90 84.08 -51.62
N GLY A 55 -45.65 84.42 -51.94
CA GLY A 55 -45.23 84.86 -53.27
C GLY A 55 -45.58 86.31 -53.61
N ASN A 56 -46.19 87.05 -52.68
CA ASN A 56 -46.50 88.47 -52.85
C ASN A 56 -45.38 89.32 -52.24
N ASN A 57 -44.73 90.16 -53.04
CA ASN A 57 -43.63 91.01 -52.56
C ASN A 57 -44.06 92.16 -51.62
N ASN A 58 -45.33 92.22 -51.22
CA ASN A 58 -45.92 93.26 -50.36
C ASN A 58 -46.25 92.75 -48.94
N THR A 59 -46.14 91.44 -48.70
CA THR A 59 -46.36 90.78 -47.41
C THR A 59 -45.01 90.36 -46.83
N PRO A 60 -44.70 90.71 -45.57
CA PRO A 60 -43.51 90.19 -44.93
C PRO A 60 -43.57 88.67 -44.84
N ASN A 61 -42.44 88.01 -45.09
CA ASN A 61 -42.32 86.59 -44.85
C ASN A 61 -42.48 86.28 -43.35
N SER A 62 -42.92 85.05 -43.05
CA SER A 62 -43.11 84.59 -41.67
C SER A 62 -42.11 83.50 -41.33
N SER A 63 -41.56 83.53 -40.12
CA SER A 63 -40.64 82.52 -39.60
C SER A 63 -41.28 81.69 -38.51
N ALA A 64 -41.04 80.38 -38.49
CA ALA A 64 -41.47 79.48 -37.43
C ALA A 64 -40.34 78.51 -37.03
N THR A 65 -40.48 77.92 -35.85
CA THR A 65 -39.51 76.95 -35.29
C THR A 65 -40.08 75.55 -35.35
N VAL A 66 -39.26 74.60 -35.80
CA VAL A 66 -39.54 73.17 -35.76
C VAL A 66 -38.78 72.56 -34.59
N ASN A 67 -39.48 71.79 -33.75
CA ASN A 67 -38.86 70.92 -32.76
C ASN A 67 -38.99 69.47 -33.25
N VAL A 68 -37.87 68.79 -33.46
CA VAL A 68 -37.81 67.38 -33.85
C VAL A 68 -37.27 66.58 -32.67
N THR A 69 -37.88 65.43 -32.38
CA THR A 69 -37.33 64.44 -31.45
C THR A 69 -36.95 63.20 -32.25
N VAL A 70 -35.70 62.76 -32.11
CA VAL A 70 -35.22 61.48 -32.64
C VAL A 70 -35.12 60.51 -31.49
N ASP A 71 -35.92 59.45 -31.52
CA ASP A 71 -35.93 58.45 -30.45
C ASP A 71 -34.59 57.70 -30.38
N SER A 72 -34.13 57.39 -29.17
CA SER A 72 -32.98 56.50 -28.98
C SER A 72 -33.32 55.09 -29.43
N LEU A 73 -32.38 54.40 -30.05
CA LEU A 73 -32.55 52.99 -30.38
C LEU A 73 -32.75 52.17 -29.08
N PRO A 74 -33.77 51.30 -29.01
CA PRO A 74 -33.94 50.37 -27.90
C PRO A 74 -32.68 49.56 -27.63
N SER A 75 -32.20 49.58 -26.39
CA SER A 75 -31.09 48.76 -25.94
C SER A 75 -31.53 47.33 -25.63
N GLY A 76 -30.65 46.38 -25.89
CA GLY A 76 -30.79 44.98 -25.59
C GLY A 76 -29.81 44.48 -24.52
N SER A 77 -29.68 43.16 -24.45
CA SER A 77 -28.73 42.48 -23.57
C SER A 77 -28.22 41.16 -24.17
N ILE A 78 -27.04 40.73 -23.71
CA ILE A 78 -26.46 39.44 -24.01
C ILE A 78 -26.20 38.73 -22.68
N SER A 79 -26.74 37.53 -22.52
CA SER A 79 -26.55 36.68 -21.36
C SER A 79 -26.32 35.23 -21.76
N GLY A 80 -25.80 34.48 -20.80
CA GLY A 80 -25.53 33.05 -20.93
C GLY A 80 -24.98 32.48 -19.64
N ILE A 81 -24.66 31.20 -19.67
CA ILE A 81 -24.11 30.44 -18.55
C ILE A 81 -22.67 30.05 -18.88
N ILE A 82 -21.78 30.16 -17.90
CA ILE A 82 -20.47 29.52 -17.94
C ILE A 82 -20.55 28.22 -17.15
N PHE A 83 -20.12 27.11 -17.74
CA PHE A 83 -20.28 25.78 -17.17
C PHE A 83 -19.02 24.93 -17.29
N ASN A 84 -18.91 23.93 -16.40
CA ASN A 84 -17.89 22.90 -16.46
C ASN A 84 -18.30 21.85 -17.49
N ASP A 85 -17.71 21.96 -18.67
CA ASP A 85 -17.95 21.07 -19.80
C ASP A 85 -17.17 19.77 -19.60
N THR A 86 -17.86 18.77 -19.08
CA THR A 86 -17.21 17.55 -18.58
C THR A 86 -16.87 16.59 -19.73
N ASN A 87 -17.65 16.60 -20.81
CA ASN A 87 -17.41 15.76 -21.97
C ASN A 87 -16.74 16.50 -23.14
N GLN A 88 -16.44 17.78 -22.95
CA GLN A 88 -15.72 18.65 -23.86
C GLN A 88 -16.42 18.84 -25.21
N ASN A 89 -17.75 18.72 -25.25
CA ASN A 89 -18.51 18.81 -26.49
C ASN A 89 -18.94 20.24 -26.85
N GLY A 90 -18.73 21.21 -25.95
CA GLY A 90 -19.08 22.62 -26.12
C GLY A 90 -20.57 22.93 -25.93
N PHE A 91 -21.36 21.99 -25.42
CA PHE A 91 -22.80 22.16 -25.22
C PHE A 91 -23.15 21.98 -23.75
N LEU A 92 -23.93 22.93 -23.21
CA LEU A 92 -24.45 22.82 -21.86
C LEU A 92 -25.46 21.66 -21.76
N GLU A 93 -25.19 20.70 -20.90
CA GLU A 93 -25.99 19.49 -20.72
C GLU A 93 -26.45 19.25 -19.26
N PRO A 94 -27.53 18.46 -19.06
CA PRO A 94 -27.95 18.08 -17.72
C PRO A 94 -26.85 17.30 -16.96
N GLY A 95 -26.41 17.84 -15.83
CA GLY A 95 -25.37 17.25 -14.99
C GLY A 95 -24.09 18.08 -14.94
N GLU A 96 -23.90 19.00 -15.88
CA GLU A 96 -22.78 19.92 -15.88
C GLU A 96 -22.99 21.05 -14.87
N THR A 97 -21.92 21.39 -14.16
CA THR A 97 -21.97 22.36 -13.07
C THR A 97 -21.68 23.76 -13.58
N ALA A 98 -22.30 24.75 -12.95
CA ALA A 98 -22.08 26.15 -13.30
C ALA A 98 -20.80 26.72 -12.68
N LEU A 99 -20.12 27.62 -13.40
CA LEU A 99 -18.89 28.27 -12.95
C LEU A 99 -19.16 29.71 -12.51
N SER A 100 -19.03 29.96 -11.21
CA SER A 100 -19.25 31.25 -10.57
C SER A 100 -17.97 32.09 -10.49
N GLY A 101 -18.10 33.42 -10.53
CA GLY A 101 -16.98 34.35 -10.36
C GLY A 101 -16.06 34.46 -11.58
N VAL A 102 -16.49 33.98 -12.75
CA VAL A 102 -15.73 34.08 -14.00
C VAL A 102 -16.03 35.43 -14.65
N THR A 103 -14.98 36.15 -15.05
CA THR A 103 -15.10 37.45 -15.73
C THR A 103 -15.51 37.25 -17.18
N VAL A 104 -16.55 37.96 -17.62
CA VAL A 104 -17.04 38.03 -19.01
C VAL A 104 -16.97 39.47 -19.48
N PHE A 105 -16.52 39.71 -20.70
CA PHE A 105 -16.33 41.06 -21.21
C PHE A 105 -16.58 41.17 -22.72
N ILE A 106 -16.83 42.40 -23.17
CA ILE A 106 -16.93 42.75 -24.59
C ILE A 106 -15.55 43.11 -25.10
N ASP A 107 -14.95 42.24 -25.90
CA ASP A 107 -13.63 42.45 -26.49
C ASP A 107 -13.75 43.29 -27.77
N THR A 108 -13.67 44.60 -27.61
CA THR A 108 -13.89 45.57 -28.68
C THR A 108 -12.69 45.66 -29.62
N ASN A 109 -11.48 45.46 -29.09
CA ASN A 109 -10.23 45.59 -29.85
C ASN A 109 -9.59 44.25 -30.24
N GLN A 110 -10.21 43.13 -29.86
CA GLN A 110 -9.79 41.75 -30.16
C GLN A 110 -8.42 41.38 -29.59
N ASN A 111 -8.04 41.96 -28.44
CA ASN A 111 -6.76 41.67 -27.79
C ASN A 111 -6.86 40.51 -26.77
N GLY A 112 -8.06 40.03 -26.45
CA GLY A 112 -8.30 38.98 -25.46
C GLY A 112 -8.10 39.42 -24.00
N ILE A 113 -7.99 40.72 -23.72
CA ILE A 113 -7.70 41.30 -22.40
C ILE A 113 -8.74 42.38 -22.10
N PRO A 114 -9.45 42.32 -20.96
CA PRO A 114 -10.45 43.31 -20.61
C PRO A 114 -9.82 44.68 -20.35
N ASP A 115 -10.29 45.68 -21.10
CA ASP A 115 -9.83 47.07 -20.99
C ASP A 115 -10.82 47.97 -20.20
N PRO A 116 -10.37 49.12 -19.64
CA PRO A 116 -11.24 50.00 -18.82
C PRO A 116 -12.48 50.56 -19.54
N ASN A 117 -12.48 50.59 -20.87
CA ASN A 117 -13.59 51.04 -21.70
C ASN A 117 -14.49 49.90 -22.19
N GLU A 118 -14.18 48.67 -21.85
CA GLU A 118 -14.97 47.49 -22.20
C GLU A 118 -15.94 47.16 -21.08
N GLN A 119 -17.15 46.75 -21.46
CA GLN A 119 -18.11 46.32 -20.46
C GLN A 119 -17.72 44.93 -19.95
N THR A 120 -17.57 44.82 -18.64
CA THR A 120 -17.25 43.58 -17.94
C THR A 120 -18.36 43.18 -16.97
N THR A 121 -18.53 41.90 -16.72
CA THR A 121 -19.42 41.35 -15.68
C THR A 121 -18.81 40.08 -15.08
N LEU A 122 -19.34 39.62 -13.95
CA LEU A 122 -18.96 38.36 -13.31
C LEU A 122 -20.14 37.39 -13.34
N THR A 123 -19.86 36.11 -13.55
CA THR A 123 -20.88 35.08 -13.36
C THR A 123 -21.30 34.97 -11.89
N ASN A 124 -22.60 34.77 -11.66
CA ASN A 124 -23.13 34.52 -10.32
C ASN A 124 -22.96 33.05 -9.89
N GLN A 125 -23.49 32.67 -8.71
CA GLN A 125 -23.42 31.29 -8.19
C GLN A 125 -24.03 30.23 -9.12
N SER A 126 -24.96 30.62 -10.00
CA SER A 126 -25.56 29.76 -11.01
C SER A 126 -24.84 29.83 -12.36
N GLY A 127 -23.64 30.43 -12.41
CA GLY A 127 -22.84 30.62 -13.63
C GLY A 127 -23.41 31.61 -14.63
N LEU A 128 -24.52 32.28 -14.30
CA LEU A 128 -25.19 33.23 -15.20
C LEU A 128 -24.43 34.55 -15.21
N TYR A 129 -24.20 35.09 -16.41
CA TYR A 129 -23.74 36.45 -16.63
C TYR A 129 -24.74 37.23 -17.51
N THR A 130 -24.72 38.55 -17.38
CA THR A 130 -25.51 39.46 -18.25
C THR A 130 -24.72 40.72 -18.56
N LEU A 131 -24.61 41.05 -19.84
CA LEU A 131 -24.17 42.33 -20.38
C LEU A 131 -25.40 43.10 -20.86
N SER A 132 -25.73 44.21 -20.21
CA SER A 132 -26.97 44.97 -20.41
C SER A 132 -26.73 46.34 -21.05
N ASN A 133 -27.81 46.98 -21.50
CA ASN A 133 -27.81 48.32 -22.11
C ASN A 133 -26.98 48.39 -23.41
N LEU A 134 -27.04 47.33 -24.21
CA LEU A 134 -26.30 47.21 -25.46
C LEU A 134 -27.12 47.77 -26.62
N LEU A 135 -26.56 48.70 -27.38
CA LEU A 135 -27.19 49.17 -28.62
C LEU A 135 -27.08 48.10 -29.72
N PRO A 136 -27.88 48.20 -30.80
CA PRO A 136 -27.78 47.26 -31.91
C PRO A 136 -26.40 47.32 -32.57
N ASN A 137 -25.64 46.24 -32.48
CA ASN A 137 -24.31 46.11 -33.08
C ASN A 137 -23.86 44.64 -33.10
N THR A 138 -22.70 44.37 -33.69
CA THR A 138 -21.99 43.10 -33.48
C THR A 138 -21.00 43.24 -32.34
N TYR A 139 -21.05 42.28 -31.41
CA TYR A 139 -20.23 42.22 -30.21
C TYR A 139 -19.41 40.94 -30.19
N THR A 140 -18.11 41.06 -29.92
CA THR A 140 -17.24 39.93 -29.59
C THR A 140 -17.24 39.75 -28.08
N ILE A 141 -17.66 38.59 -27.59
CA ILE A 141 -17.77 38.30 -26.16
C ILE A 141 -16.69 37.30 -25.78
N ARG A 142 -15.95 37.60 -24.72
CA ARG A 142 -14.88 36.76 -24.19
C ARG A 142 -15.00 36.58 -22.69
N THR A 143 -14.24 35.62 -22.18
CA THR A 143 -14.15 35.27 -20.77
C THR A 143 -12.69 35.17 -20.36
N ILE A 144 -12.38 35.54 -19.12
CA ILE A 144 -11.08 35.21 -18.53
C ILE A 144 -11.13 33.74 -18.09
N THR A 145 -10.09 32.98 -18.42
CA THR A 145 -9.97 31.57 -18.07
C THR A 145 -10.20 31.37 -16.56
N PRO A 146 -11.14 30.51 -16.14
CA PRO A 146 -11.52 30.37 -14.73
C PRO A 146 -10.40 29.81 -13.86
N GLN A 147 -9.53 28.97 -14.43
CA GLN A 147 -8.32 28.42 -13.82
C GLN A 147 -7.19 28.31 -14.85
N PRO A 148 -5.91 28.31 -14.44
CA PRO A 148 -4.77 28.31 -15.38
C PRO A 148 -4.73 27.13 -16.37
N ASP A 149 -5.29 25.99 -15.98
CA ASP A 149 -5.34 24.73 -16.72
C ASP A 149 -6.71 24.45 -17.35
N ALA A 150 -7.70 25.32 -17.13
CA ALA A 150 -9.00 25.17 -17.75
C ALA A 150 -8.92 25.45 -19.26
N THR A 151 -9.50 24.56 -20.06
CA THR A 151 -9.53 24.69 -21.51
C THR A 151 -10.91 25.14 -21.95
N LEU A 152 -10.99 26.19 -22.79
CA LEU A 152 -12.26 26.61 -23.39
C LEU A 152 -12.69 25.56 -24.42
N THR A 153 -13.89 25.01 -24.25
CA THR A 153 -14.44 23.94 -25.12
C THR A 153 -15.50 24.47 -26.09
N THR A 154 -16.06 25.65 -25.83
CA THR A 154 -16.93 26.38 -26.76
C THR A 154 -16.13 27.24 -27.74
N GLN A 155 -16.71 27.51 -28.91
CA GLN A 155 -16.19 28.55 -29.81
C GLN A 155 -16.36 29.95 -29.20
N GLU A 156 -15.42 30.85 -29.46
CA GLU A 156 -15.56 32.27 -29.12
C GLU A 156 -16.78 32.89 -29.83
N PHE A 157 -17.53 33.75 -29.12
CA PHE A 157 -18.77 34.30 -29.63
C PHE A 157 -18.58 35.67 -30.27
N SER A 158 -19.05 35.80 -31.50
CA SER A 158 -19.31 37.09 -32.17
C SER A 158 -20.80 37.15 -32.51
N VAL A 159 -21.56 37.95 -31.78
CA VAL A 159 -23.03 37.98 -31.85
C VAL A 159 -23.53 39.33 -32.36
N THR A 160 -24.52 39.31 -33.25
CA THR A 160 -25.20 40.53 -33.74
C THR A 160 -26.48 40.74 -32.95
N LEU A 161 -26.63 41.92 -32.36
CA LEU A 161 -27.80 42.32 -31.58
C LEU A 161 -28.68 43.25 -32.41
N SER A 162 -29.97 42.92 -32.51
CA SER A 162 -30.99 43.76 -33.11
C SER A 162 -31.54 44.79 -32.10
N SER A 163 -32.28 45.79 -32.59
CA SER A 163 -32.96 46.78 -31.76
C SER A 163 -33.82 46.16 -30.66
N GLY A 164 -33.43 46.37 -29.40
CA GLY A 164 -34.13 45.89 -28.21
C GLY A 164 -34.03 44.37 -27.97
N GLU A 165 -33.16 43.66 -28.68
CA GLU A 165 -33.04 42.21 -28.59
C GLU A 165 -32.36 41.76 -27.28
N ASN A 166 -32.85 40.67 -26.69
CA ASN A 166 -32.18 40.04 -25.54
C ASN A 166 -31.77 38.62 -25.92
N LEU A 167 -30.47 38.41 -26.09
CA LEU A 167 -29.89 37.09 -26.34
C LEU A 167 -29.56 36.44 -25.00
N ASN A 168 -29.97 35.17 -24.81
CA ASN A 168 -29.87 34.47 -23.53
C ASN A 168 -29.24 33.07 -23.62
N ASN A 169 -28.56 32.77 -24.73
CA ASN A 169 -27.96 31.46 -24.99
C ASN A 169 -26.52 31.58 -25.50
N THR A 170 -25.77 32.54 -24.96
CA THR A 170 -24.33 32.74 -25.27
C THR A 170 -23.52 32.02 -24.20
N ASN A 171 -23.49 30.69 -24.24
CA ASN A 171 -22.92 29.90 -23.13
C ASN A 171 -21.43 29.58 -23.40
N PHE A 172 -20.59 29.68 -22.37
CA PHE A 172 -19.17 29.29 -22.46
C PHE A 172 -18.92 27.99 -21.67
N GLY A 173 -18.37 26.99 -22.35
CA GLY A 173 -17.96 25.73 -21.75
C GLY A 173 -16.47 25.76 -21.44
N TYR A 174 -16.11 25.31 -20.24
CA TYR A 174 -14.72 25.10 -19.85
C TYR A 174 -14.54 23.67 -19.33
N SER A 175 -13.56 22.96 -19.84
CA SER A 175 -13.08 21.74 -19.22
C SER A 175 -12.10 22.12 -18.12
N ILE A 176 -12.49 21.89 -16.86
CA ILE A 176 -11.63 22.07 -15.69
C ILE A 176 -11.11 20.70 -15.28
N ALA A 177 -9.79 20.53 -15.25
CA ALA A 177 -9.17 19.30 -14.80
C ALA A 177 -9.59 19.02 -13.35
N ASN A 178 -10.12 17.83 -13.10
CA ASN A 178 -10.38 17.31 -11.77
C ASN A 178 -9.34 16.23 -11.43
N PRO A 179 -8.17 16.62 -10.89
CA PRO A 179 -7.09 15.68 -10.64
C PRO A 179 -7.30 14.78 -9.42
N GLY A 180 -8.35 15.00 -8.62
CA GLY A 180 -8.70 14.14 -7.49
C GLY A 180 -7.73 14.17 -6.29
N THR A 181 -7.84 13.15 -5.45
CA THR A 181 -7.08 12.94 -4.22
C THR A 181 -6.30 11.64 -4.30
N LEU A 182 -4.99 11.68 -4.07
CA LEU A 182 -4.15 10.49 -3.91
C LEU A 182 -4.15 10.03 -2.45
N GLN A 183 -4.55 8.79 -2.20
CA GLN A 183 -4.64 8.21 -0.86
C GLN A 183 -4.32 6.72 -0.86
N PHE A 184 -3.89 6.17 0.28
CA PHE A 184 -3.73 4.72 0.40
C PHE A 184 -5.07 3.99 0.27
N SER A 185 -5.07 2.80 -0.36
CA SER A 185 -6.30 2.00 -0.55
C SER A 185 -6.91 1.53 0.78
N ASN A 186 -6.06 1.41 1.81
CA ASN A 186 -6.41 0.94 3.14
C ASN A 186 -5.67 1.79 4.19
N PRO A 187 -6.29 2.02 5.37
CA PRO A 187 -5.60 2.70 6.48
C PRO A 187 -4.51 1.82 7.11
N THR A 188 -4.63 0.50 6.97
CA THR A 188 -3.65 -0.48 7.46
C THR A 188 -3.41 -1.54 6.38
N PHE A 189 -2.13 -1.83 6.12
CA PHE A 189 -1.66 -2.96 5.34
C PHE A 189 -0.99 -3.96 6.26
N SER A 190 -0.93 -5.22 5.87
CA SER A 190 -0.17 -6.24 6.60
C SER A 190 0.62 -7.13 5.66
N VAL A 191 1.77 -7.60 6.13
CA VAL A 191 2.66 -8.52 5.44
C VAL A 191 3.26 -9.47 6.47
N THR A 192 3.54 -10.72 6.08
CA THR A 192 4.33 -11.65 6.89
C THR A 192 5.82 -11.39 6.63
N GLU A 193 6.67 -11.50 7.64
CA GLU A 193 8.10 -11.15 7.54
C GLU A 193 8.87 -11.97 6.49
N ASN A 194 8.53 -13.25 6.31
CA ASN A 194 9.06 -14.09 5.24
C ASN A 194 8.72 -13.68 3.80
N GLU A 195 7.77 -12.76 3.59
CA GLU A 195 7.49 -12.24 2.26
C GLU A 195 8.55 -11.18 1.90
N PRO A 196 9.18 -11.26 0.71
CA PRO A 196 10.29 -10.37 0.36
C PRO A 196 9.87 -8.89 0.22
N THR A 197 8.57 -8.63 0.01
CA THR A 197 8.04 -7.26 -0.14
C THR A 197 6.59 -7.16 0.33
N ALA A 198 6.23 -6.03 0.93
CA ALA A 198 4.85 -5.62 1.17
C ALA A 198 4.31 -4.78 0.00
N ALA A 199 3.20 -5.22 -0.60
CA ALA A 199 2.50 -4.46 -1.63
C ALA A 199 1.58 -3.40 -1.00
N VAL A 200 1.88 -2.12 -1.23
CA VAL A 200 1.08 -0.98 -0.77
C VAL A 200 0.46 -0.28 -1.98
N THR A 201 -0.86 -0.23 -2.03
CA THR A 201 -1.60 0.39 -3.13
C THR A 201 -2.04 1.81 -2.75
N VAL A 202 -1.74 2.77 -3.63
CA VAL A 202 -2.28 4.13 -3.60
C VAL A 202 -3.33 4.24 -4.69
N ILE A 203 -4.49 4.78 -4.32
CA ILE A 203 -5.61 5.03 -5.20
C ILE A 203 -5.82 6.53 -5.39
N ARG A 204 -6.38 6.86 -6.54
CA ARG A 204 -6.79 8.21 -6.92
C ARG A 204 -8.31 8.27 -6.90
N THR A 205 -8.88 9.20 -6.12
CA THR A 205 -10.33 9.27 -5.87
C THR A 205 -10.85 10.69 -6.08
N GLY A 206 -12.15 10.83 -6.36
CA GLY A 206 -12.78 12.14 -6.54
C GLY A 206 -12.44 12.87 -7.85
N GLY A 207 -11.54 12.32 -8.67
CA GLY A 207 -11.12 12.81 -9.99
C GLY A 207 -9.94 12.00 -10.52
N ASN A 208 -9.74 11.93 -11.83
CA ASN A 208 -8.66 11.17 -12.47
C ASN A 208 -8.01 11.91 -13.65
N ASP A 209 -8.28 13.21 -13.78
CA ASP A 209 -7.85 14.00 -14.93
C ASP A 209 -6.38 14.44 -14.80
N GLY A 210 -5.64 14.34 -15.89
CA GLY A 210 -4.26 14.77 -16.00
C GLY A 210 -3.26 13.87 -15.29
N VAL A 211 -1.98 14.10 -15.57
CA VAL A 211 -0.85 13.37 -14.97
C VAL A 211 -0.55 13.95 -13.59
N VAL A 212 -0.47 13.09 -12.58
CA VAL A 212 -0.11 13.46 -11.20
C VAL A 212 0.96 12.56 -10.63
N SER A 213 1.68 13.02 -9.63
CA SER A 213 2.68 12.23 -8.92
C SER A 213 2.71 12.54 -7.44
N ALA A 214 3.28 11.63 -6.64
CA ALA A 214 3.53 11.82 -5.22
C ALA A 214 4.77 11.04 -4.77
N ASN A 215 5.46 11.55 -3.76
CA ASN A 215 6.49 10.80 -3.05
C ASN A 215 5.86 10.00 -1.92
N ILE A 216 6.29 8.74 -1.79
CA ILE A 216 5.97 7.89 -0.64
C ILE A 216 7.05 8.11 0.41
N ASN A 217 6.63 8.55 1.61
CA ASN A 217 7.54 8.64 2.75
C ASN A 217 7.21 7.55 3.76
N LEU A 218 8.26 6.85 4.19
CA LEU A 218 8.21 5.92 5.30
C LEU A 218 8.82 6.58 6.53
N SER A 219 8.24 6.33 7.71
CA SER A 219 8.91 6.60 8.98
C SER A 219 8.72 5.43 9.93
N ASN A 220 9.72 5.19 10.77
CA ASN A 220 9.69 4.11 11.75
C ASN A 220 8.46 4.23 12.65
N GLY A 221 7.77 3.12 12.87
CA GLY A 221 6.84 2.94 13.97
C GLY A 221 7.57 2.18 15.08
N THR A 222 7.19 0.92 15.30
CA THR A 222 8.01 -0.01 16.09
C THR A 222 9.10 -0.67 15.24
N ALA A 223 8.86 -0.85 13.94
CA ALA A 223 9.86 -1.33 12.98
C ALA A 223 10.86 -0.22 12.61
N SER A 224 12.09 -0.65 12.36
CA SER A 224 13.29 0.12 12.05
C SER A 224 13.79 -0.13 10.63
N GLN A 225 13.96 0.95 9.87
CA GLN A 225 14.52 0.87 8.52
C GLN A 225 15.93 0.25 8.51
N GLY A 226 16.15 -0.69 7.61
CA GLY A 226 17.41 -1.42 7.45
C GLY A 226 17.58 -2.62 8.38
N ILE A 227 16.66 -2.82 9.33
CA ILE A 227 16.55 -4.05 10.13
C ILE A 227 15.32 -4.83 9.66
N ASP A 228 14.15 -4.19 9.59
CA ASP A 228 12.88 -4.89 9.33
C ASP A 228 12.32 -4.56 7.92
N TYR A 229 12.67 -3.39 7.39
CA TYR A 229 12.18 -2.95 6.07
C TYR A 229 13.16 -2.04 5.31
N GLY A 230 13.01 -1.99 3.98
CA GLY A 230 13.79 -1.16 3.06
C GLY A 230 13.05 0.06 2.51
N ASN A 231 13.65 0.76 1.56
CA ASN A 231 13.00 1.87 0.85
C ASN A 231 11.95 1.36 -0.15
N PRO A 232 10.84 2.10 -0.35
CA PRO A 232 9.81 1.70 -1.30
C PRO A 232 10.33 1.74 -2.74
N VAL A 233 9.89 0.78 -3.56
CA VAL A 233 10.23 0.71 -4.98
C VAL A 233 8.95 0.77 -5.82
N PRO A 234 8.73 1.83 -6.63
CA PRO A 234 9.48 3.10 -6.67
C PRO A 234 9.19 4.02 -5.46
N GLU A 235 10.08 5.00 -5.20
CA GLU A 235 9.88 6.03 -4.15
C GLU A 235 8.89 7.13 -4.56
N THR A 236 8.79 7.42 -5.85
CA THR A 236 7.80 8.34 -6.43
C THR A 236 6.85 7.55 -7.32
N ILE A 237 5.55 7.73 -7.08
CA ILE A 237 4.51 7.15 -7.93
C ILE A 237 4.01 8.18 -8.94
N PHE A 238 3.75 7.71 -10.16
CA PHE A 238 3.18 8.51 -11.24
C PHE A 238 1.86 7.88 -11.67
N PHE A 239 0.81 8.69 -11.75
CA PHE A 239 -0.45 8.34 -12.38
C PHE A 239 -0.48 9.05 -13.72
N ALA A 240 -0.59 8.28 -14.79
CA ALA A 240 -0.96 8.84 -16.08
C ALA A 240 -2.37 9.44 -16.01
N ASP A 241 -2.73 10.18 -17.06
CA ASP A 241 -4.12 10.59 -17.28
C ASP A 241 -5.05 9.37 -17.23
N ASP A 242 -6.22 9.53 -16.63
CA ASP A 242 -7.22 8.50 -16.33
C ASP A 242 -6.78 7.34 -15.40
N GLN A 243 -5.50 7.26 -15.01
CA GLN A 243 -5.04 6.17 -14.15
C GLN A 243 -5.55 6.36 -12.71
N THR A 244 -6.09 5.29 -12.12
CA THR A 244 -6.76 5.34 -10.80
C THR A 244 -6.02 4.63 -9.67
N GLN A 245 -5.03 3.79 -9.96
CA GLN A 245 -4.24 3.10 -8.93
C GLN A 245 -2.78 2.90 -9.34
N GLN A 246 -1.91 2.89 -8.33
CA GLN A 246 -0.51 2.47 -8.40
C GLN A 246 -0.19 1.62 -7.18
N THR A 247 0.65 0.60 -7.35
CA THR A 247 1.12 -0.25 -6.27
C THR A 247 2.64 -0.11 -6.18
N ILE A 248 3.13 0.14 -4.98
CA ILE A 248 4.56 0.11 -4.66
C ILE A 248 4.87 -1.14 -3.83
N ASN A 249 6.12 -1.57 -3.89
CA ASN A 249 6.60 -2.67 -3.07
C ASN A 249 7.62 -2.13 -2.06
N ILE A 250 7.36 -2.34 -0.77
CA ILE A 250 8.29 -2.03 0.31
C ILE A 250 9.08 -3.32 0.59
N PRO A 251 10.41 -3.38 0.40
CA PRO A 251 11.22 -4.54 0.76
C PRO A 251 11.07 -4.85 2.24
N ILE A 252 10.86 -6.11 2.57
CA ILE A 252 10.84 -6.60 3.95
C ILE A 252 12.11 -7.42 4.16
N ILE A 253 12.69 -7.27 5.34
CA ILE A 253 13.92 -7.95 5.71
C ILE A 253 13.51 -9.04 6.69
N ASN A 254 13.63 -10.29 6.25
CA ASN A 254 13.33 -11.45 7.07
C ASN A 254 14.53 -11.86 7.92
N ASP A 255 14.32 -12.14 9.21
CA ASP A 255 15.34 -12.75 10.05
C ASP A 255 14.95 -14.09 10.72
N SER A 256 15.39 -14.35 11.95
CA SER A 256 15.12 -15.60 12.70
C SER A 256 14.87 -15.36 14.19
N SER A 257 14.79 -14.09 14.57
CA SER A 257 14.44 -13.62 15.90
C SER A 257 12.94 -13.70 16.03
N VAL A 258 12.43 -14.09 17.21
CA VAL A 258 10.99 -14.01 17.46
C VAL A 258 10.68 -12.61 17.97
N GLU A 259 9.85 -11.90 17.24
CA GLU A 259 9.45 -10.53 17.50
C GLU A 259 7.93 -10.42 17.69
N ASN A 260 7.45 -9.21 18.01
CA ASN A 260 6.00 -8.95 17.99
C ASN A 260 5.66 -8.33 16.63
N THR A 261 4.37 -8.29 16.27
CA THR A 261 3.96 -7.52 15.10
C THR A 261 4.43 -6.06 15.20
N GLU A 262 5.17 -5.63 14.18
CA GLU A 262 5.76 -4.32 14.13
C GLU A 262 5.09 -3.39 13.12
N THR A 263 5.35 -2.09 13.19
CA THR A 263 4.65 -1.08 12.39
C THR A 263 5.60 -0.12 11.68
N VAL A 264 5.24 0.23 10.44
CA VAL A 264 5.85 1.31 9.63
C VAL A 264 4.78 2.34 9.29
N ASN A 265 5.06 3.63 9.50
CA ASN A 265 4.15 4.71 9.15
C ASN A 265 4.32 5.14 7.70
N LEU A 266 3.21 5.29 6.97
CA LEU A 266 3.16 5.63 5.55
C LEU A 266 2.51 7.00 5.36
N SER A 267 3.15 7.87 4.57
CA SER A 267 2.56 9.16 4.19
C SER A 267 2.91 9.54 2.74
N LEU A 268 2.08 10.42 2.17
CA LEU A 268 2.29 10.97 0.83
C LEU A 268 2.72 12.43 0.94
N SER A 269 3.60 12.87 0.03
CA SER A 269 4.04 14.27 -0.05
C SER A 269 4.38 14.68 -1.48
N ASN A 270 4.68 15.97 -1.66
CA ASN A 270 5.06 16.54 -2.96
C ASN A 270 4.07 16.18 -4.08
N VAL A 271 2.77 16.21 -3.77
CA VAL A 271 1.73 15.90 -4.76
C VAL A 271 1.74 16.98 -5.85
N THR A 272 1.77 16.56 -7.11
CA THR A 272 1.81 17.45 -8.28
C THR A 272 0.53 17.36 -9.12
N GLY A 273 0.39 18.24 -10.12
CA GLY A 273 -0.72 18.21 -11.09
C GLY A 273 -2.07 18.58 -10.49
N GLY A 274 -2.09 19.40 -9.43
CA GLY A 274 -3.31 19.90 -8.80
C GLY A 274 -4.04 18.89 -7.91
N ALA A 275 -3.60 17.62 -7.86
CA ALA A 275 -4.16 16.64 -6.95
C ALA A 275 -3.94 17.00 -5.49
N THR A 276 -4.81 16.49 -4.64
CA THR A 276 -4.75 16.66 -3.18
C THR A 276 -4.24 15.40 -2.50
N VAL A 277 -3.75 15.54 -1.27
CA VAL A 277 -3.23 14.43 -0.47
C VAL A 277 -4.28 13.88 0.48
N GLY A 278 -4.38 12.55 0.56
CA GLY A 278 -5.25 11.84 1.50
C GLY A 278 -4.62 11.60 2.86
N GLN A 279 -5.27 10.73 3.65
CA GLN A 279 -4.82 10.36 4.99
C GLN A 279 -3.60 9.42 4.95
N PRO A 280 -2.72 9.45 5.98
CA PRO A 280 -1.65 8.48 6.13
C PRO A 280 -2.19 7.08 6.42
N ALA A 281 -1.32 6.08 6.30
CA ALA A 281 -1.60 4.68 6.60
C ALA A 281 -0.48 4.04 7.42
N THR A 282 -0.69 2.81 7.87
CA THR A 282 0.30 2.00 8.59
C THR A 282 0.50 0.67 7.87
N LEU A 283 1.73 0.17 7.81
CA LEU A 283 2.05 -1.21 7.44
C LEU A 283 2.40 -2.00 8.69
N GLU A 284 1.77 -3.15 8.89
CA GLU A 284 2.07 -4.13 9.93
C GLU A 284 2.94 -5.26 9.37
N ILE A 285 4.09 -5.51 10.00
CA ILE A 285 4.99 -6.63 9.69
C ILE A 285 4.74 -7.70 10.74
N ILE A 286 4.28 -8.86 10.30
CA ILE A 286 3.92 -9.99 11.15
C ILE A 286 5.04 -11.02 11.10
N ASP A 287 5.79 -11.11 12.19
CA ASP A 287 6.77 -12.17 12.47
C ASP A 287 6.20 -13.56 12.18
N ASP A 288 6.95 -14.40 11.47
CA ASP A 288 6.58 -15.81 11.21
C ASP A 288 7.31 -16.82 12.09
N GLU A 289 8.18 -16.33 12.96
CA GLU A 289 8.97 -17.07 13.90
C GLU A 289 8.10 -17.49 15.09
N ILE A 290 7.72 -18.77 15.12
CA ILE A 290 7.03 -19.31 16.28
C ILE A 290 7.98 -19.38 17.48
N ILE A 291 7.51 -18.92 18.66
CA ILE A 291 8.11 -19.32 19.94
C ILE A 291 8.08 -20.85 19.98
N SER A 292 9.24 -21.50 19.84
CA SER A 292 9.33 -22.94 20.08
C SER A 292 8.82 -23.19 21.50
N PRO A 293 7.76 -24.01 21.69
CA PRO A 293 7.25 -24.26 23.03
C PRO A 293 8.38 -24.85 23.89
N PRO A 294 8.48 -24.49 25.17
CA PRO A 294 9.38 -25.19 26.07
C PRO A 294 9.04 -26.69 26.01
N PRO A 295 10.05 -27.59 26.00
CA PRO A 295 9.81 -29.02 25.88
C PRO A 295 8.81 -29.46 26.95
N GLN A 296 7.64 -29.94 26.51
CA GLN A 296 6.59 -30.44 27.40
C GLN A 296 7.10 -31.69 28.14
N PRO A 297 6.76 -31.88 29.42
CA PRO A 297 7.10 -33.12 30.13
C PRO A 297 6.47 -34.30 29.40
N PHE A 298 7.26 -35.31 29.05
CA PHE A 298 6.79 -36.54 28.44
C PHE A 298 6.86 -37.70 29.44
N THR A 299 5.89 -38.61 29.35
CA THR A 299 5.92 -39.89 30.07
C THR A 299 6.71 -40.90 29.26
N THR A 300 7.81 -41.41 29.81
CA THR A 300 8.53 -42.57 29.27
C THR A 300 7.92 -43.88 29.80
N ARG A 301 7.96 -44.95 28.98
CA ARG A 301 7.49 -46.31 29.31
C ARG A 301 8.68 -47.19 29.68
N VAL A 302 8.68 -47.76 30.89
CA VAL A 302 9.65 -48.80 31.30
C VAL A 302 9.10 -50.17 30.89
N LEU A 303 9.88 -50.93 30.12
CA LEU A 303 9.57 -52.32 29.77
C LEU A 303 10.32 -53.27 30.72
N GLY A 304 9.59 -54.21 31.32
CA GLY A 304 10.13 -55.37 32.03
C GLY A 304 9.37 -56.62 31.58
N PHE A 305 9.85 -57.80 31.94
CA PHE A 305 9.09 -59.04 31.74
C PHE A 305 7.96 -59.09 32.77
N ASP A 306 6.72 -59.30 32.33
CA ASP A 306 5.69 -59.74 33.26
C ASP A 306 5.91 -61.21 33.64
N GLY A 307 5.27 -61.65 34.71
CA GLY A 307 5.52 -62.95 35.36
C GLY A 307 5.29 -64.20 34.50
N GLU A 308 4.92 -64.08 33.22
CA GLU A 308 4.68 -65.20 32.31
C GLU A 308 5.49 -65.17 31.00
N PHE A 309 6.55 -64.35 30.91
CA PHE A 309 7.67 -64.49 29.93
C PHE A 309 7.30 -64.64 28.44
N ASN A 310 6.18 -64.10 27.95
CA ASN A 310 5.80 -64.27 26.54
C ASN A 310 5.54 -62.96 25.77
N ASN A 311 5.61 -61.79 26.40
CA ASN A 311 5.59 -60.51 25.69
C ASN A 311 6.20 -59.36 26.51
N PHE A 312 6.73 -58.32 25.85
CA PHE A 312 7.15 -57.08 26.51
C PHE A 312 5.90 -56.31 26.96
N ASP A 313 5.59 -56.23 28.26
CA ASP A 313 4.46 -55.43 28.76
C ASP A 313 4.86 -54.42 29.86
N PHE A 314 3.99 -53.45 30.07
CA PHE A 314 4.19 -52.19 30.80
C PHE A 314 4.42 -52.37 32.32
N VAL A 315 5.54 -51.86 32.87
CA VAL A 315 5.85 -51.98 34.30
C VAL A 315 5.66 -50.68 35.10
N ARG A 316 6.01 -49.48 34.60
CA ARG A 316 5.75 -48.19 35.30
C ARG A 316 5.89 -46.95 34.40
N SER A 317 5.20 -45.85 34.75
CA SER A 317 5.47 -44.48 34.26
C SER A 317 6.18 -43.63 35.32
N ALA A 318 7.19 -42.85 34.90
CA ALA A 318 7.85 -41.83 35.72
C ALA A 318 7.75 -40.47 35.01
N GLN A 319 7.43 -39.41 35.77
CA GLN A 319 7.49 -38.03 35.29
C GLN A 319 8.94 -37.55 35.36
N VAL A 320 9.48 -37.07 34.24
CA VAL A 320 10.83 -36.50 34.16
C VAL A 320 10.71 -35.05 33.69
N ASN A 321 11.15 -34.10 34.51
CA ASN A 321 11.27 -32.71 34.11
C ASN A 321 12.59 -32.53 33.33
N PRO A 322 12.60 -31.87 32.15
CA PRO A 322 13.83 -31.64 31.41
C PRO A 322 14.73 -30.62 32.15
N PRO A 323 16.03 -30.91 32.37
CA PRO A 323 16.98 -29.89 32.83
C PRO A 323 17.32 -28.93 31.69
N GLN A 324 17.42 -27.63 32.00
CA GLN A 324 17.87 -26.58 31.08
C GLN A 324 19.36 -26.78 30.76
N GLY A 325 19.68 -27.27 29.56
CA GLY A 325 21.04 -27.50 29.06
C GLY A 325 21.08 -28.67 28.06
N PRO A 326 22.11 -28.76 27.19
CA PRO A 326 22.18 -29.78 26.14
C PRO A 326 22.41 -31.17 26.76
N ALA A 327 21.30 -31.86 27.03
CA ALA A 327 21.24 -33.27 27.38
C ALA A 327 20.44 -33.95 26.27
N ASN A 328 21.14 -34.54 25.30
CA ASN A 328 20.49 -35.26 24.20
C ASN A 328 20.09 -36.65 24.70
N LEU A 329 18.78 -36.83 24.86
CA LEU A 329 18.11 -38.11 25.07
C LEU A 329 17.36 -38.42 23.77
N LEU A 330 17.71 -39.49 23.06
CA LEU A 330 16.96 -39.98 21.91
C LEU A 330 16.41 -41.37 22.23
N PHE A 331 15.15 -41.60 21.88
CA PHE A 331 14.48 -42.89 21.95
C PHE A 331 13.83 -43.20 20.59
N SER A 332 13.90 -44.46 20.18
CA SER A 332 13.14 -45.01 19.06
C SER A 332 12.64 -46.41 19.43
N GLY A 333 11.36 -46.66 19.17
CA GLY A 333 10.79 -48.00 18.94
C GLY A 333 10.88 -49.00 20.08
N ASN A 334 11.99 -49.73 20.21
CA ASN A 334 12.06 -51.00 20.94
C ASN A 334 13.46 -51.27 21.54
N THR A 335 13.80 -50.78 22.74
CA THR A 335 14.74 -51.36 23.77
C THR A 335 15.42 -50.27 24.67
N VAL A 336 15.91 -50.73 25.83
CA VAL A 336 16.33 -50.13 27.12
C VAL A 336 17.53 -49.16 27.08
N ALA A 337 17.53 -48.15 27.98
CA ALA A 337 18.59 -47.13 28.16
C ALA A 337 19.43 -47.33 29.44
N LEU A 338 20.66 -46.79 29.43
CA LEU A 338 21.40 -46.45 30.65
C LEU A 338 22.05 -45.06 30.55
N VAL A 339 22.22 -44.41 31.71
CA VAL A 339 22.93 -43.14 31.85
C VAL A 339 24.05 -43.26 32.89
N SER A 340 25.21 -42.67 32.61
CA SER A 340 26.21 -42.29 33.61
C SER A 340 26.29 -40.76 33.71
N ARG A 341 26.27 -40.22 34.94
CA ARG A 341 26.90 -38.93 35.23
C ARG A 341 27.86 -39.10 36.39
N ASN A 342 29.14 -39.02 36.07
CA ASN A 342 30.22 -38.88 37.03
C ASN A 342 30.07 -37.55 37.79
N GLN A 343 29.80 -37.62 39.10
CA GLN A 343 30.17 -36.70 40.20
C GLN A 343 29.35 -37.10 41.44
N GLY A 344 29.80 -38.12 42.18
CA GLY A 344 29.39 -38.37 43.57
C GLY A 344 27.90 -38.62 43.86
N GLY A 345 27.04 -38.71 42.85
CA GLY A 345 25.64 -39.07 43.02
C GLY A 345 25.51 -40.58 42.98
N GLN A 346 25.19 -41.20 44.11
CA GLN A 346 24.72 -42.58 44.09
C GLN A 346 23.42 -42.60 43.28
N GLY A 347 23.48 -43.07 42.03
CA GLY A 347 22.33 -43.60 41.31
C GLY A 347 21.92 -44.91 41.96
N ARG A 348 21.58 -44.87 43.25
CA ARG A 348 21.04 -46.00 43.98
C ARG A 348 19.60 -46.11 43.52
N PHE A 349 19.27 -47.14 42.76
CA PHE A 349 17.89 -47.59 42.62
C PHE A 349 17.45 -48.07 44.00
N ASP A 350 16.97 -47.15 44.85
CA ASP A 350 16.51 -47.42 46.20
C ASP A 350 15.08 -48.00 46.18
N GLY A 351 14.90 -49.08 45.43
CA GLY A 351 13.77 -49.98 45.56
C GLY A 351 14.28 -51.32 46.06
N THR A 352 13.71 -51.83 47.14
CA THR A 352 13.91 -53.21 47.61
C THR A 352 13.92 -54.21 46.44
N PRO A 353 14.85 -55.19 46.40
CA PRO A 353 15.01 -56.09 45.27
C PRO A 353 13.83 -57.04 45.19
N ASN A 354 12.84 -56.68 44.38
CA ASN A 354 11.74 -57.55 44.01
C ASN A 354 11.92 -57.86 42.52
N ASN A 355 12.69 -58.90 42.20
CA ASN A 355 12.75 -59.62 40.91
C ASN A 355 12.99 -58.86 39.58
N ASP A 356 13.22 -57.54 39.57
CA ASP A 356 13.53 -56.82 38.34
C ASP A 356 15.03 -56.92 37.99
N THR A 357 15.34 -57.47 36.81
CA THR A 357 16.71 -57.70 36.31
C THR A 357 17.23 -56.42 35.65
N VAL A 358 18.24 -55.79 36.25
CA VAL A 358 18.90 -54.60 35.68
C VAL A 358 20.10 -55.06 34.86
N ILE A 359 20.03 -54.97 33.53
CA ILE A 359 21.02 -55.59 32.62
C ILE A 359 22.28 -54.74 32.46
N ALA A 360 22.27 -53.49 32.92
CA ALA A 360 23.44 -52.64 32.76
C ALA A 360 23.49 -51.52 33.83
N TYR A 361 24.69 -51.04 34.17
CA TYR A 361 24.91 -50.00 35.18
C TYR A 361 26.20 -49.21 34.93
N ASP A 362 26.29 -48.03 35.57
CA ASP A 362 27.50 -47.20 35.60
C ASP A 362 28.37 -47.58 36.80
N ILE A 363 29.67 -47.79 36.55
CA ILE A 363 30.63 -48.16 37.60
C ILE A 363 31.71 -47.08 37.71
N PRO A 364 31.83 -46.38 38.85
CA PRO A 364 33.00 -45.55 39.12
C PRO A 364 34.23 -46.43 39.35
N SER A 365 35.40 -45.97 38.88
CA SER A 365 36.75 -46.58 38.83
C SER A 365 37.31 -47.38 40.03
N ARG A 366 36.53 -47.71 41.08
CA ARG A 366 37.00 -48.48 42.25
C ARG A 366 36.10 -49.58 42.78
N GLU A 367 34.93 -49.83 42.20
CA GLU A 367 34.17 -51.02 42.52
C GLU A 367 34.27 -51.99 41.35
N LEU A 368 34.49 -53.27 41.63
CA LEU A 368 34.44 -54.37 40.66
C LEU A 368 35.67 -54.66 39.77
N GLY A 369 36.83 -54.05 40.01
CA GLY A 369 38.10 -54.48 39.38
C GLY A 369 38.28 -54.06 37.91
N PHE A 370 37.38 -53.23 37.39
CA PHE A 370 37.53 -52.57 36.09
C PHE A 370 38.39 -51.30 36.28
N GLU A 371 39.53 -51.19 35.58
CA GLU A 371 40.45 -50.05 35.72
C GLU A 371 39.94 -48.74 35.05
N LEU A 372 38.69 -48.69 34.59
CA LEU A 372 38.15 -47.59 33.78
C LEU A 372 36.74 -47.21 34.21
N ASP A 373 36.42 -45.92 34.23
CA ASP A 373 35.02 -45.47 34.26
C ASP A 373 34.36 -45.84 32.92
N ALA A 374 33.32 -46.67 32.96
CA ALA A 374 32.67 -47.21 31.78
C ALA A 374 31.19 -47.56 32.02
N ILE A 375 30.42 -47.55 30.95
CA ILE A 375 29.10 -48.18 30.93
C ILE A 375 29.33 -49.69 30.87
N VAL A 376 28.80 -50.45 31.84
CA VAL A 376 28.94 -51.90 31.90
C VAL A 376 27.58 -52.58 31.70
N ILE A 377 27.55 -53.50 30.73
CA ILE A 377 26.44 -54.43 30.48
C ILE A 377 26.80 -55.75 31.14
N ASP A 378 25.93 -56.24 32.01
CA ASP A 378 26.11 -57.46 32.79
C ASP A 378 25.27 -58.59 32.17
N LEU A 379 25.96 -59.56 31.59
CA LEU A 379 25.37 -60.75 30.98
C LEU A 379 25.35 -61.94 31.94
N GLY A 380 25.93 -61.82 33.14
CA GLY A 380 25.98 -62.86 34.17
C GLY A 380 24.62 -63.38 34.54
N GLU A 381 23.73 -62.47 34.92
CA GLU A 381 22.37 -62.85 35.28
C GLU A 381 21.58 -63.44 34.10
N VAL A 382 21.93 -63.09 32.86
CA VAL A 382 21.31 -63.66 31.65
C VAL A 382 21.79 -65.09 31.45
N ILE A 383 23.11 -65.32 31.48
CA ILE A 383 23.75 -66.63 31.28
C ILE A 383 23.36 -67.61 32.38
N ASP A 384 23.37 -67.17 33.64
CA ASP A 384 22.97 -67.99 34.80
C ASP A 384 21.50 -68.48 34.70
N ARG A 385 20.65 -67.73 33.97
CA ARG A 385 19.23 -68.05 33.81
C ARG A 385 18.88 -68.81 32.54
N ILE A 386 19.59 -68.58 31.44
CA ILE A 386 19.28 -69.21 30.15
C ILE A 386 20.24 -70.34 29.76
N GLY A 387 21.31 -70.56 30.52
CA GLY A 387 22.30 -71.60 30.29
C GLY A 387 23.36 -71.20 29.26
N GLU A 388 23.85 -72.15 28.46
CA GLU A 388 24.84 -71.85 27.43
C GLU A 388 24.23 -70.99 26.32
N ILE A 389 24.89 -69.88 26.00
CA ILE A 389 24.50 -68.93 24.96
C ILE A 389 25.46 -69.05 23.78
N GLU A 390 24.94 -69.11 22.56
CA GLU A 390 25.69 -68.80 21.36
C GLU A 390 25.75 -67.29 21.18
N PHE A 391 26.96 -66.75 21.32
CA PHE A 391 27.23 -65.33 21.21
C PHE A 391 27.25 -64.88 19.74
N GLY A 392 26.37 -63.93 19.40
CA GLY A 392 26.34 -63.29 18.10
C GLY A 392 27.09 -61.95 18.10
N ASN A 393 26.47 -60.94 17.49
CA ASN A 393 27.02 -59.59 17.41
C ASN A 393 26.41 -58.67 18.46
N PHE A 394 27.26 -57.79 18.98
CA PHE A 394 26.92 -56.59 19.72
C PHE A 394 27.02 -55.39 18.77
N SER A 395 25.90 -54.71 18.50
CA SER A 395 25.91 -53.53 17.63
C SER A 395 25.21 -52.34 18.27
N PHE A 396 25.68 -51.14 17.98
CA PHE A 396 25.14 -49.90 18.49
C PHE A 396 25.57 -48.74 17.60
N ASP A 397 24.81 -47.67 17.65
CA ASP A 397 25.19 -46.39 17.09
C ASP A 397 25.88 -45.57 18.19
N TYR A 398 26.96 -44.85 17.88
CA TYR A 398 27.64 -44.00 18.85
C TYR A 398 28.00 -42.62 18.30
N ALA A 399 28.01 -41.63 19.19
CA ALA A 399 28.53 -40.30 18.94
C ALA A 399 29.56 -39.96 20.01
N SER A 400 30.80 -39.69 19.62
CA SER A 400 31.85 -39.23 20.54
C SER A 400 32.55 -38.01 19.94
N PRO A 401 32.11 -36.80 20.28
CA PRO A 401 32.63 -35.57 19.67
C PRO A 401 34.06 -35.22 20.12
N ASN A 402 34.55 -35.82 21.22
CA ASN A 402 35.69 -35.29 21.96
C ASN A 402 36.93 -36.21 22.00
N ARG A 403 36.77 -37.54 21.95
CA ARG A 403 37.90 -38.48 22.02
C ARG A 403 37.53 -39.88 21.56
N SER A 404 38.51 -40.77 21.48
CA SER A 404 38.22 -42.18 21.23
C SER A 404 37.79 -42.90 22.50
N HIS A 405 36.97 -43.94 22.35
CA HIS A 405 36.57 -44.85 23.42
C HIS A 405 36.86 -46.29 23.05
N ASN A 406 36.95 -47.18 24.04
CA ASN A 406 37.14 -48.60 23.81
C ASN A 406 35.93 -49.40 24.26
N VAL A 407 35.63 -50.47 23.52
CA VAL A 407 34.75 -51.54 23.97
C VAL A 407 35.59 -52.72 24.39
N ARG A 408 35.36 -53.24 25.60
CA ARG A 408 36.09 -54.37 26.18
C ARG A 408 35.13 -55.43 26.69
N PHE A 409 35.59 -56.67 26.68
CA PHE A 409 34.82 -57.83 27.11
C PHE A 409 35.52 -58.51 28.28
N PHE A 410 34.75 -58.95 29.27
CA PHE A 410 35.28 -59.58 30.47
C PHE A 410 34.55 -60.89 30.77
N ASN A 411 35.29 -61.86 31.30
CA ASN A 411 34.72 -63.13 31.77
C ASN A 411 34.10 -63.03 33.18
N GLU A 412 33.59 -64.15 33.71
CA GLU A 412 32.97 -64.25 35.04
C GLU A 412 33.91 -63.79 36.17
N ASN A 413 35.22 -63.99 35.98
CA ASN A 413 36.27 -63.58 36.91
C ASN A 413 36.69 -62.11 36.72
N ARG A 414 35.96 -61.36 35.87
CA ARG A 414 36.21 -59.97 35.49
C ARG A 414 37.58 -59.74 34.85
N GLN A 415 38.16 -60.78 34.26
CA GLN A 415 39.40 -60.65 33.48
C GLN A 415 39.05 -60.18 32.08
N ASP A 416 39.80 -59.20 31.56
CA ASP A 416 39.67 -58.74 30.17
C ASP A 416 40.05 -59.91 29.25
N ILE A 417 39.08 -60.36 28.45
CA ILE A 417 39.23 -61.49 27.52
C ILE A 417 39.29 -61.04 26.06
N GLY A 418 39.27 -59.72 25.80
CA GLY A 418 39.41 -59.20 24.45
C GLY A 418 38.99 -57.74 24.30
N GLN A 419 39.72 -57.04 23.43
CA GLN A 419 39.33 -55.71 22.95
C GLN A 419 38.38 -55.86 21.76
N GLY A 420 37.19 -55.26 21.85
CA GLY A 420 36.15 -55.34 20.83
C GLY A 420 36.33 -54.35 19.69
N ALA A 421 36.38 -53.06 20.01
CA ALA A 421 36.59 -51.99 19.04
C ALA A 421 37.11 -50.71 19.72
N THR A 422 37.81 -49.89 18.95
CA THR A 422 38.08 -48.49 19.31
C THR A 422 37.14 -47.59 18.52
N LEU A 423 36.25 -46.90 19.25
CA LEU A 423 35.29 -45.94 18.74
C LEU A 423 36.05 -44.64 18.47
N SER A 424 36.15 -44.23 17.20
CA SER A 424 36.88 -43.03 16.81
C SER A 424 36.03 -41.77 17.03
N PRO A 425 36.62 -40.57 17.18
CA PRO A 425 35.83 -39.36 17.35
C PRO A 425 34.92 -39.12 16.15
N THR A 426 33.65 -38.80 16.40
CA THR A 426 32.69 -38.42 15.35
C THR A 426 32.86 -36.95 14.99
N ILE A 427 32.82 -36.61 13.69
CA ILE A 427 33.08 -35.24 13.19
C ILE A 427 32.07 -34.25 13.80
N PRO A 428 32.51 -33.20 14.51
CA PRO A 428 31.62 -32.15 15.01
C PRO A 428 31.05 -31.33 13.84
N VAL A 429 29.79 -30.88 13.94
CA VAL A 429 29.24 -29.88 13.03
C VAL A 429 30.04 -28.57 13.21
N PRO A 430 30.55 -27.92 12.14
CA PRO A 430 31.31 -26.68 12.26
C PRO A 430 30.53 -25.62 13.05
N GLY A 431 31.13 -25.12 14.13
CA GLY A 431 30.53 -24.10 15.00
C GLY A 431 29.79 -24.61 16.24
N GLN A 432 29.66 -25.93 16.44
CA GLN A 432 29.03 -26.50 17.64
C GLN A 432 29.94 -27.51 18.36
N GLN A 433 30.54 -27.11 19.50
CA GLN A 433 31.21 -28.04 20.41
C GLN A 433 30.19 -28.98 21.08
N ASN A 434 30.56 -30.25 21.27
CA ASN A 434 29.75 -31.30 21.91
C ASN A 434 28.44 -31.66 21.19
N ASN A 435 28.46 -31.68 19.85
CA ASN A 435 27.30 -32.07 19.08
C ASN A 435 27.22 -33.61 18.88
N PHE A 436 26.21 -34.24 19.47
CA PHE A 436 25.92 -35.69 19.36
C PHE A 436 24.94 -36.04 18.23
N SER A 437 24.72 -35.17 17.24
CA SER A 437 23.78 -35.44 16.13
C SER A 437 24.34 -36.35 15.03
N ASN A 438 25.65 -36.62 15.02
CA ASN A 438 26.32 -37.47 14.03
C ASN A 438 26.70 -38.81 14.65
N PHE A 439 25.82 -39.80 14.54
CA PHE A 439 26.08 -41.16 15.01
C PHE A 439 26.79 -42.01 13.96
N SER A 440 27.70 -42.87 14.42
CA SER A 440 28.36 -43.90 13.63
C SER A 440 27.95 -45.28 14.13
N ARG A 441 27.62 -46.20 13.22
CA ARG A 441 27.25 -47.57 13.59
C ARG A 441 28.47 -48.44 13.81
N GLN A 442 28.53 -49.09 14.96
CA GLN A 442 29.54 -50.09 15.29
C GLN A 442 28.87 -51.46 15.45
N GLY A 443 29.48 -52.49 14.86
CA GLY A 443 29.18 -53.89 15.13
C GLY A 443 30.45 -54.59 15.64
N ILE A 444 30.32 -55.41 16.67
CA ILE A 444 31.42 -56.07 17.37
C ILE A 444 30.99 -57.51 17.64
N PRO A 445 31.68 -58.52 17.10
CA PRO A 445 31.48 -59.91 17.51
C PRO A 445 31.76 -60.06 19.00
N ILE A 446 30.89 -60.75 19.73
CA ILE A 446 31.07 -60.97 21.17
C ILE A 446 31.95 -62.21 21.36
N PRO A 447 33.09 -62.12 22.05
CA PRO A 447 33.91 -63.29 22.36
C PRO A 447 33.15 -64.33 23.18
N GLU A 448 33.45 -65.61 22.95
CA GLU A 448 32.95 -66.68 23.83
C GLU A 448 33.36 -66.43 25.29
N ASN A 449 32.49 -66.81 26.23
CA ASN A 449 32.65 -66.60 27.68
C ASN A 449 32.56 -65.14 28.16
N THR A 450 32.01 -64.24 27.34
CA THR A 450 31.72 -62.87 27.76
C THR A 450 30.62 -62.83 28.81
N GLN A 451 30.93 -62.24 29.96
CA GLN A 451 30.02 -62.01 31.08
C GLN A 451 29.76 -60.52 31.31
N PHE A 452 30.71 -59.65 30.93
CA PHE A 452 30.52 -58.21 31.00
C PHE A 452 31.02 -57.55 29.72
N ILE A 453 30.29 -56.53 29.24
CA ILE A 453 30.71 -55.65 28.15
C ILE A 453 30.90 -54.25 28.73
N ALA A 454 32.09 -53.68 28.63
CA ALA A 454 32.36 -52.31 29.06
C ALA A 454 32.57 -51.39 27.86
N ILE A 455 31.93 -50.23 27.87
CA ILE A 455 32.03 -49.21 26.82
C ILE A 455 32.53 -47.91 27.47
N GLY A 456 33.74 -47.51 27.12
CA GLY A 456 34.36 -46.30 27.63
C GLY A 456 35.87 -46.43 27.87
N SER A 457 36.52 -45.27 27.97
CA SER A 457 37.89 -45.13 28.46
C SER A 457 37.97 -43.77 29.14
N GLU A 458 37.91 -43.75 30.46
CA GLU A 458 38.11 -42.55 31.28
C GLU A 458 37.11 -41.42 31.00
N SER A 459 35.82 -41.71 31.17
CA SER A 459 34.72 -40.75 31.37
C SER A 459 34.85 -39.39 30.69
N THR A 460 34.48 -39.35 29.41
CA THR A 460 33.94 -38.16 28.77
C THR A 460 32.83 -38.56 27.80
N GLU A 461 31.70 -37.87 27.87
CA GLU A 461 30.73 -37.62 26.79
C GLU A 461 30.76 -38.58 25.56
N ILE A 462 30.18 -39.77 25.71
CA ILE A 462 29.79 -40.67 24.61
C ILE A 462 28.28 -40.85 24.59
N GLY A 463 27.65 -40.65 23.44
CA GLY A 463 26.26 -41.00 23.18
C GLY A 463 26.20 -42.39 22.57
N ILE A 464 25.25 -43.23 23.02
CA ILE A 464 25.00 -44.57 22.49
C ILE A 464 23.50 -44.64 22.15
N ASP A 465 23.19 -45.16 20.96
CA ASP A 465 21.84 -45.37 20.46
C ASP A 465 21.74 -46.74 19.75
N ASN A 466 20.52 -47.22 19.46
CA ASN A 466 20.23 -48.44 18.71
C ASN A 466 21.05 -49.68 19.16
N LEU A 467 21.24 -49.82 20.47
CA LEU A 467 21.94 -50.95 21.08
C LEU A 467 21.19 -52.26 20.80
N GLN A 468 21.87 -53.20 20.15
CA GLN A 468 21.37 -54.52 19.80
C GLN A 468 22.37 -55.59 20.21
N LEU A 469 21.89 -56.56 20.98
CA LEU A 469 22.64 -57.74 21.39
C LEU A 469 22.00 -58.98 20.77
N THR A 470 22.77 -59.72 19.99
CA THR A 470 22.31 -60.99 19.42
C THR A 470 22.83 -62.13 20.28
N LEU A 471 21.95 -62.73 21.08
CA LEU A 471 22.21 -63.92 21.88
C LEU A 471 21.23 -65.01 21.46
N GLN A 472 21.69 -66.25 21.27
CA GLN A 472 20.81 -67.39 21.03
C GLN A 472 21.04 -68.46 22.09
N PRO A 473 20.00 -69.17 22.57
CA PRO A 473 20.19 -70.35 23.39
C PRO A 473 20.98 -71.37 22.59
N LYS A 474 22.04 -71.92 23.17
CA LYS A 474 22.76 -73.03 22.54
C LYS A 474 21.90 -74.28 22.68
N ILE A 475 21.24 -74.67 21.59
CA ILE A 475 20.44 -75.89 21.54
C ILE A 475 21.41 -77.04 21.25
N ASP A 476 21.74 -77.83 22.27
CA ASP A 476 22.42 -79.11 22.06
C ASP A 476 21.52 -80.01 21.19
N ILE A 477 22.01 -80.41 20.01
CA ILE A 477 21.35 -81.37 19.12
C ILE A 477 21.72 -82.79 19.53
#